data_AF-A0A9E5WPI6-F1
#
_entry.id   AF-A0A9E5WPI6-F1
#
_cell.length_a   1.000
_cell.length_b   1.000
_cell.length_c   1.000
_cell.angle_alpha   90.00
_cell.angle_beta   90.00
_cell.angle_gamma   90.00
#
_symmetry.space_group_name_H-M   'P 1'
#
loop_
_entity.id
_entity.type
_entity.pdbx_description
1 polymer ?
#
loop_
_entity_poly.entity_id
_entity_poly.type
_entity_poly.pdbx_seq_one_letter_code
_entity_poly.pdbx_strand_id
1 'polypeptide(L)'
;MKEALADLAARIRQDLDKLSRVVARVEEGCRRADRSHDDYYFEAVALNLHGFYTGLERLFERIAATVENSVPAAQILIFPSAE
;
A
#
# COMPACT_ATOMS: atom_id res chain seq x y z
N MET A 1 5.98 27.14 -0.57
CA MET A 1 5.66 26.16 -1.64
C MET A 1 6.84 25.23 -1.96
N LYS A 2 8.05 25.74 -2.28
CA LYS A 2 9.23 24.87 -2.53
C LYS A 2 9.58 23.95 -1.34
N GLU A 3 9.55 24.46 -0.11
CA GLU A 3 9.83 23.67 1.09
C GLU A 3 8.78 22.55 1.30
N ALA A 4 7.48 22.87 1.18
CA ALA A 4 6.40 21.88 1.28
C ALA A 4 6.53 20.76 0.23
N LEU A 5 6.94 21.08 -1.00
CA LEU A 5 7.18 20.08 -2.04
C LEU A 5 8.44 19.23 -1.76
N ALA A 6 9.49 19.82 -1.18
CA ALA A 6 10.68 19.09 -0.78
C ALA A 6 10.39 18.11 0.37
N ASP A 7 9.61 18.54 1.36
CA ASP A 7 9.14 17.72 2.47
C ASP A 7 8.23 16.59 1.98
N LEU A 8 7.30 16.90 1.07
CA LEU A 8 6.46 15.89 0.42
C LEU A 8 7.33 14.84 -0.30
N ALA A 9 8.31 15.27 -1.08
CA ALA A 9 9.20 14.35 -1.81
C ALA A 9 10.01 13.45 -0.85
N ALA A 10 10.47 13.98 0.28
CA ALA A 10 11.17 13.20 1.30
C ALA A 10 10.25 12.13 1.92
N ARG A 11 9.00 12.50 2.23
CA ARG A 11 7.99 11.57 2.75
C ARG A 11 7.61 10.49 1.74
N ILE A 12 7.42 10.85 0.47
CA ILE A 12 7.15 9.90 -0.62
C ILE A 12 8.25 8.85 -0.69
N ARG A 13 9.52 9.26 -0.65
CA ARG A 13 10.65 8.31 -0.66
C ARG A 13 10.60 7.35 0.54
N GLN A 14 10.33 7.85 1.74
CA GLN A 14 10.19 7.02 2.93
C GLN A 14 9.01 6.04 2.84
N ASP A 15 7.90 6.46 2.24
CA ASP A 15 6.72 5.61 2.08
C ASP A 15 6.96 4.54 1.00
N LEU A 16 7.66 4.87 -0.09
CA LEU A 16 8.12 3.88 -1.08
C LEU A 16 9.06 2.84 -0.47
N ASP A 17 9.98 3.24 0.41
CA ASP A 17 10.86 2.31 1.14
C ASP A 17 10.08 1.37 2.08
N LYS A 18 8.94 1.81 2.61
CA LYS A 18 8.05 0.93 3.39
C LYS A 18 7.28 -0.03 2.47
N LEU A 19 6.73 0.48 1.38
CA LEU A 19 5.97 -0.31 0.40
C LEU A 19 6.83 -1.41 -0.22
N SER A 20 8.10 -1.13 -0.54
CA SER A 20 9.02 -2.15 -1.06
C SER A 20 9.24 -3.31 -0.08
N ARG A 21 9.27 -3.04 1.23
CA ARG A 21 9.34 -4.09 2.26
C ARG A 21 8.07 -4.93 2.31
N VAL A 22 6.90 -4.33 2.04
CA VAL A 22 5.64 -5.07 1.96
C VAL A 22 5.64 -5.97 0.73
N VAL A 23 6.08 -5.47 -0.43
CA VAL A 23 6.24 -6.28 -1.66
C VAL A 23 7.14 -7.49 -1.41
N ALA A 24 8.31 -7.28 -0.80
CA ALA A 24 9.23 -8.39 -0.48
C ALA A 24 8.59 -9.46 0.43
N ARG A 25 7.70 -9.05 1.36
CA ARG A 25 6.96 -9.99 2.21
C ARG A 25 5.89 -10.75 1.45
N VAL A 26 5.17 -10.08 0.54
CA VAL A 26 4.20 -10.73 -0.35
C VAL A 26 4.89 -11.78 -1.20
N GLU A 27 6.01 -11.43 -1.85
CA GLU A 27 6.79 -12.35 -2.70
C GLU A 27 7.33 -13.56 -1.93
N GLU A 28 7.82 -13.37 -0.70
CA GLU A 28 8.23 -14.48 0.17
C GLU A 28 7.03 -15.33 0.60
N GLY A 29 5.90 -14.70 0.95
CA GLY A 29 4.66 -15.36 1.31
C GLY A 29 4.14 -16.26 0.20
N CYS A 30 4.05 -15.75 -1.03
CA CYS A 30 3.64 -16.53 -2.21
C CYS A 30 4.57 -17.73 -2.43
N ARG A 31 5.90 -17.53 -2.39
CA ARG A 31 6.86 -18.63 -2.54
C ARG A 31 6.72 -19.70 -1.45
N ARG A 32 6.28 -19.35 -0.23
CA ARG A 32 6.01 -20.33 0.83
C ARG A 32 4.69 -21.04 0.61
N ALA A 33 3.63 -20.31 0.26
CA ALA A 33 2.32 -20.84 -0.06
C ALA A 33 2.40 -21.88 -1.20
N ASP A 34 3.12 -21.58 -2.27
CA ASP A 34 3.31 -22.50 -3.41
C ASP A 34 4.03 -23.80 -3.01
N ARG A 35 4.92 -23.74 -2.00
CA ARG A 35 5.69 -24.92 -1.54
C ARG A 35 4.93 -25.76 -0.53
N SER A 36 4.17 -25.14 0.37
CA SER A 36 3.50 -25.86 1.47
C SER A 36 2.03 -26.15 1.21
N HIS A 37 1.38 -25.44 0.27
CA HIS A 37 -0.09 -25.44 0.09
C HIS A 37 -0.84 -25.22 1.42
N ASP A 38 -0.27 -24.39 2.28
CA ASP A 38 -0.83 -24.07 3.60
C ASP A 38 -1.53 -22.72 3.52
N ASP A 39 -2.83 -22.73 3.80
CA ASP A 39 -3.73 -21.58 3.76
C ASP A 39 -3.24 -20.41 4.63
N TYR A 40 -2.49 -20.70 5.69
CA TYR A 40 -1.88 -19.68 6.54
C TYR A 40 -0.99 -18.69 5.75
N TYR A 41 -0.26 -19.18 4.75
CA TYR A 41 0.57 -18.29 3.91
C TYR A 41 -0.27 -17.46 2.95
N PHE A 42 -1.40 -17.98 2.46
CA PHE A 42 -2.32 -17.22 1.62
C PHE A 42 -3.00 -16.09 2.41
N GLU A 43 -3.41 -16.33 3.66
CA GLU A 43 -3.92 -15.28 4.54
C GLU A 43 -2.88 -14.19 4.79
N ALA A 44 -1.62 -14.57 5.08
CA ALA A 44 -0.53 -13.62 5.26
C ALA A 44 -0.28 -12.79 3.97
N VAL A 45 -0.34 -13.40 2.80
CA VAL A 45 -0.23 -12.71 1.51
C VAL A 45 -1.37 -11.70 1.32
N ALA A 46 -2.61 -12.11 1.55
CA ALA A 46 -3.78 -11.24 1.44
C ALA A 46 -3.68 -10.02 2.37
N LEU A 47 -3.26 -10.24 3.61
CA LEU A 47 -3.06 -9.15 4.58
C LEU A 47 -1.98 -8.16 4.14
N ASN A 48 -0.84 -8.66 3.64
CA ASN A 48 0.23 -7.78 3.16
C ASN A 48 -0.19 -7.03 1.88
N LEU A 49 -0.94 -7.67 0.97
CA LEU A 49 -1.50 -7.00 -0.20
C LEU A 49 -2.47 -5.88 0.19
N HIS A 50 -3.37 -6.13 1.15
CA HIS A 50 -4.25 -5.09 1.68
C HIS A 50 -3.44 -3.91 2.23
N GLY A 51 -2.44 -4.19 3.07
CA GLY A 51 -1.55 -3.16 3.60
C GLY A 51 -0.78 -2.37 2.53
N PHE A 52 -0.39 -3.03 1.42
CA PHE A 52 0.23 -2.38 0.28
C PHE A 52 -0.72 -1.40 -0.42
N TYR A 53 -1.95 -1.81 -0.73
CA TYR A 53 -2.94 -0.95 -1.39
C TYR A 53 -3.37 0.22 -0.51
N THR A 54 -3.60 0.00 0.79
CA THR A 54 -3.87 1.10 1.74
C THR A 54 -2.70 2.08 1.85
N GLY A 55 -1.46 1.58 1.77
CA GLY A 55 -0.28 2.44 1.75
C GLY A 55 -0.19 3.31 0.49
N LEU A 56 -0.51 2.74 -0.68
CA LEU A 56 -0.59 3.49 -1.94
C LEU A 56 -1.70 4.54 -1.92
N GLU A 57 -2.88 4.20 -1.42
CA GLU A 57 -4.01 5.13 -1.28
C GLU A 57 -3.59 6.36 -0.48
N ARG A 58 -3.03 6.15 0.72
CA ARG A 58 -2.53 7.23 1.58
C ARG A 58 -1.43 8.06 0.92
N LEU A 59 -0.60 7.45 0.09
CA LEU A 59 0.45 8.15 -0.66
C LEU A 59 -0.18 9.09 -1.68
N PHE A 60 -1.15 8.61 -2.47
CA PHE A 60 -1.85 9.40 -3.47
C PHE A 60 -2.69 10.52 -2.86
N GLU A 61 -3.44 10.25 -1.80
CA GLU A 61 -4.18 11.26 -1.05
C GLU A 61 -3.27 12.42 -0.61
N ARG A 62 -2.08 12.08 -0.10
CA ARG A 62 -1.11 13.07 0.40
C ARG A 62 -0.50 13.90 -0.72
N ILE A 63 -0.22 13.27 -1.87
CA ILE A 63 0.23 13.98 -3.08
C ILE A 63 -0.85 14.96 -3.53
N ALA A 64 -2.08 14.48 -3.72
CA ALA A 64 -3.19 15.30 -4.20
C ALA A 64 -3.52 16.46 -3.25
N ALA A 65 -3.53 16.20 -1.93
CA ALA A 65 -3.75 17.23 -0.91
C ALA A 65 -2.67 18.33 -0.94
N THR A 66 -1.43 18.00 -1.31
CA THR A 66 -0.32 18.96 -1.31
C THR A 66 -0.12 19.67 -2.65
N VAL A 67 -0.38 18.98 -3.77
CA VAL A 67 -0.14 19.48 -5.13
C VAL A 67 -1.37 20.14 -5.73
N GLU A 68 -2.55 19.53 -5.56
CA GLU A 68 -3.79 19.96 -6.25
C GLU A 68 -4.76 20.71 -5.32
N ASN A 69 -4.51 20.70 -4.00
CA ASN A 69 -5.44 21.22 -2.99
C ASN A 69 -6.85 20.59 -3.07
N SER A 70 -6.96 19.45 -3.75
CA SER A 70 -8.17 18.63 -3.86
C SER A 70 -7.83 17.20 -3.46
N VAL A 71 -8.61 16.62 -2.54
CA VAL A 71 -8.49 15.22 -2.17
C VAL A 71 -9.35 14.40 -3.14
N PRO A 72 -8.82 13.35 -3.81
CA PRO A 72 -9.64 12.45 -4.61
C PRO A 72 -10.69 11.82 -3.68
N ALA A 73 -11.97 11.92 -4.03
CA ALA A 73 -13.00 11.17 -3.33
C ALA A 73 -12.78 9.68 -3.62
N ALA A 74 -12.08 8.99 -2.72
CA ALA A 74 -11.91 7.55 -2.81
C ALA A 74 -13.29 6.90 -2.59
N GLN A 75 -13.94 6.47 -3.67
CA GLN A 75 -14.99 5.49 -3.57
C GLN A 75 -14.30 4.13 -3.53
N ILE A 76 -13.81 3.74 -2.35
CA ILE A 76 -13.32 2.39 -2.13
C ILE A 76 -14.50 1.46 -2.43
N LEU A 77 -14.39 0.69 -3.51
CA LEU A 77 -15.17 -0.53 -3.67
C LEU A 77 -14.73 -1.46 -2.56
N ILE A 78 -15.36 -1.30 -1.40
CA ILE A 78 -15.34 -2.29 -0.33
C ILE A 78 -15.93 -3.52 -1.01
N PHE A 79 -15.07 -4.46 -1.43
CA PHE A 79 -15.53 -5.80 -1.73
C PHE A 79 -16.11 -6.30 -0.41
N PRO A 80 -17.43 -6.50 -0.30
CA PRO A 80 -17.98 -7.12 0.88
C PRO A 80 -17.31 -8.50 0.97
N SER A 81 -16.71 -8.80 2.11
CA SER A 81 -16.30 -10.17 2.41
C SER A 81 -17.56 -11.00 2.24
N ALA A 82 -17.54 -11.94 1.30
CA ALA A 82 -18.62 -12.89 1.12
C ALA A 82 -18.58 -13.85 2.30
N GLU A 83 -19.32 -13.52 3.36
CA GLU A 83 -19.85 -14.46 4.34
C GLU A 83 -21.37 -14.35 4.38
#